data_AF-A0A7S2HLJ8-F1
#
_entry.id   AF-A0A7S2HLJ8-F1
#
_cell.length_a   1.000
_cell.length_b   1.000
_cell.length_c   1.000
_cell.angle_alpha   90.00
_cell.angle_beta   90.00
_cell.angle_gamma   90.00
#
_symmetry.space_group_name_H-M   'P 1'
#
loop_
_entity.id
_entity.type
_entity.pdbx_description
1 polymer ?
#
loop_
_entity_poly.entity_id
_entity_poly.type
_entity_poly.pdbx_seq_one_letter_code
_entity_poly.pdbx_strand_id
1 'polypeptide(L)'
;LRMTDPSIAGFQPLTADSSLSPHDLDLELRQPSDRRIFVLAQALFDKSHTIAELHALTHIDPWFLQRLQSIQGEAETMMQIESGVNGVSAGMMRVFKQAGFSE
;
A
#
# COMPACT_ATOMS: atom_id res chain seq x y z
N LEU A 1 5.64 4.88 -9.40
CA LEU A 1 6.50 4.27 -8.36
C LEU A 1 7.59 3.42 -8.99
N ARG A 2 7.32 2.29 -9.65
CA ARG A 2 8.38 1.51 -10.33
C ARG A 2 9.18 2.28 -11.40
N MET A 3 8.52 3.21 -12.09
CA MET A 3 9.18 4.03 -13.11
C MET A 3 10.02 5.18 -12.53
N THR A 4 9.89 5.47 -11.23
CA THR A 4 10.60 6.60 -10.61
C THR A 4 11.95 6.20 -10.05
N ASP A 5 12.08 4.96 -9.56
CA ASP A 5 13.34 4.41 -9.07
C ASP A 5 13.31 2.86 -9.19
N PRO A 6 14.37 2.21 -9.71
CA PRO A 6 14.41 0.75 -9.85
C PRO A 6 14.40 -0.01 -8.52
N SER A 7 14.71 0.63 -7.40
CA SER A 7 14.63 0.03 -6.05
C SER A 7 13.20 -0.06 -5.51
N ILE A 8 12.22 0.61 -6.14
CA ILE A 8 10.82 0.63 -5.68
C ILE A 8 10.03 -0.43 -6.44
N ALA A 9 9.55 -1.46 -5.75
CA ALA A 9 8.73 -2.52 -6.36
C ALA A 9 7.29 -2.09 -6.68
N GLY A 10 6.78 -1.06 -6.00
CA GLY A 10 5.43 -0.55 -6.24
C GLY A 10 4.88 0.25 -5.09
N PHE A 11 3.57 0.10 -4.86
CA PHE A 11 2.89 0.63 -3.69
C PHE A 11 3.14 -0.33 -2.52
N GLN A 12 4.06 0.04 -1.63
CA GLN A 12 4.53 -0.81 -0.54
C GLN A 12 4.61 -0.02 0.77
N PRO A 13 4.33 -0.65 1.93
CA PRO A 13 4.55 -0.03 3.23
C PRO A 13 6.02 0.33 3.46
N LEU A 14 6.27 1.22 4.42
CA LEU A 14 7.62 1.51 4.87
C LEU A 14 8.22 0.23 5.48
N THR A 15 9.42 -0.16 5.08
CA THR A 15 10.10 -1.34 5.65
C THR A 15 10.16 -1.26 7.17
N ALA A 16 10.02 -2.43 7.84
CA ALA A 16 9.82 -2.61 9.28
C ALA A 16 10.81 -1.89 10.23
N ASP A 17 11.91 -1.34 9.71
CA ASP A 17 12.87 -0.51 10.46
C ASP A 17 12.42 0.95 10.63
N SER A 18 11.23 1.30 10.15
CA SER A 18 10.66 2.64 10.28
C SER A 18 9.80 2.70 11.55
N SER A 19 10.44 2.88 12.71
CA SER A 19 9.75 3.06 14.00
C SER A 19 9.05 4.43 14.11
N LEU A 20 8.25 4.80 13.10
CA LEU A 20 7.42 6.00 13.15
C LEU A 20 6.35 5.77 14.22
N SER A 21 6.30 6.65 15.21
CA SER A 21 5.19 6.62 16.15
C SER A 21 3.89 6.95 15.40
N PRO A 22 2.71 6.57 15.92
CA PRO A 22 1.43 6.97 15.33
C PRO A 22 1.32 8.49 15.13
N HIS A 23 1.94 9.27 16.03
CA HIS A 23 1.97 10.72 15.91
C HIS A 23 2.81 11.20 14.70
N ASP A 24 3.93 10.53 14.44
CA ASP A 24 4.79 10.86 13.29
C ASP A 24 4.10 10.46 11.97
N LEU A 25 3.28 9.40 11.98
CA LEU A 25 2.51 8.95 10.83
C LEU A 25 1.52 10.03 10.36
N ASP A 26 0.72 10.60 11.28
CA ASP A 26 -0.26 11.65 10.95
C ASP A 26 0.40 12.92 10.41
N LEU A 27 1.56 13.28 10.99
CA LEU A 27 2.33 14.44 10.55
C LEU A 27 2.82 14.26 9.11
N GLU A 28 3.40 13.10 8.80
CA GLU A 28 3.86 12.76 7.46
C GLU A 28 2.70 12.64 6.45
N LEU A 29 1.53 12.16 6.88
CA LEU A 29 0.34 12.12 6.02
C LEU A 29 -0.18 13.52 5.69
N ARG A 30 0.00 14.51 6.56
CA ARG A 30 -0.37 15.91 6.31
C ARG A 30 0.62 16.64 5.42
N GLN A 31 1.91 16.33 5.55
CA GLN A 31 2.97 17.04 4.82
C GLN A 31 3.18 16.43 3.42
N PRO A 32 3.05 17.22 2.34
CA PRO A 32 3.39 16.75 1.00
C PRO A 32 4.89 16.44 0.90
N SER A 33 5.24 15.15 0.83
CA SER A 33 6.60 14.66 0.62
C SER A 33 6.63 13.56 -0.43
N ASP A 34 7.81 13.27 -0.97
CA ASP A 34 8.06 12.13 -1.86
C ASP A 34 7.88 10.78 -1.13
N ARG A 35 8.10 10.76 0.19
CA ARG A 35 7.91 9.57 1.03
C ARG A 35 6.46 9.32 1.44
N ARG A 36 5.60 10.34 1.37
CA ARG A 36 4.19 10.31 1.81
C ARG A 36 3.38 9.14 1.25
N ILE A 37 3.66 8.72 0.02
CA ILE A 37 2.96 7.60 -0.60
C ILE A 37 3.23 6.25 0.10
N PHE A 38 4.44 6.07 0.66
CA PHE A 38 4.81 4.89 1.43
C PHE A 38 4.27 4.94 2.86
N VAL A 39 4.19 6.14 3.44
CA VAL A 39 3.50 6.39 4.71
C VAL A 39 2.01 6.06 4.58
N LEU A 40 1.38 6.45 3.47
CA LEU A 40 0.00 6.08 3.16
C LEU A 40 -0.17 4.57 2.99
N ALA A 41 0.76 3.90 2.32
CA ALA A 41 0.75 2.44 2.20
C ALA A 41 0.87 1.76 3.58
N GLN A 42 1.73 2.28 4.48
CA GLN A 42 1.84 1.82 5.86
C GLN A 42 0.51 1.96 6.61
N ALA A 43 -0.12 3.15 6.55
CA ALA A 43 -1.38 3.39 7.24
C ALA A 43 -2.51 2.47 6.78
N LEU A 44 -2.56 2.18 5.48
CA LEU A 44 -3.52 1.23 4.89
C LEU A 44 -3.22 -0.22 5.28
N PHE A 45 -1.95 -0.61 5.32
CA PHE A 45 -1.53 -1.95 5.70
C PHE A 45 -1.81 -2.24 7.19
N ASP A 46 -1.43 -1.32 8.08
CA ASP A 46 -1.67 -1.44 9.52
C ASP A 46 -3.14 -1.24 9.89
N LYS A 47 -3.98 -0.81 8.93
CA LYS A 47 -5.38 -0.45 9.13
C LYS A 47 -5.53 0.57 10.27
N SER A 48 -4.56 1.49 10.38
CA SER A 48 -4.49 2.47 11.46
C SER A 48 -5.48 3.61 11.30
N HIS A 49 -5.98 3.82 10.09
CA HIS A 49 -6.92 4.89 9.74
C HIS A 49 -8.01 4.40 8.80
N THR A 50 -9.19 5.00 8.95
CA THR A 50 -10.28 4.89 7.97
C THR A 50 -9.99 5.72 6.73
N ILE A 51 -10.68 5.42 5.62
CA ILE A 51 -10.60 6.23 4.39
C ILE A 51 -10.98 7.70 4.63
N ALA A 52 -11.96 7.95 5.51
CA ALA A 52 -12.39 9.30 5.85
C ALA A 52 -11.29 10.08 6.60
N GLU A 53 -10.61 9.45 7.56
CA GLU A 53 -9.49 10.05 8.29
C GLU A 53 -8.30 10.28 7.35
N LEU A 54 -7.96 9.31 6.51
CA LEU A 54 -6.92 9.47 5.49
C LEU A 54 -7.24 10.61 4.53
N HIS A 55 -8.49 10.76 4.11
CA HIS A 55 -8.91 11.90 3.29
C HIS A 55 -8.75 13.23 4.05
N ALA A 56 -9.15 13.29 5.31
CA ALA A 56 -9.02 14.50 6.12
C ALA A 56 -7.56 14.91 6.36
N LEU A 57 -6.65 13.94 6.53
CA LEU A 57 -5.22 14.17 6.70
C LEU A 57 -4.55 14.54 5.38
N THR A 58 -4.92 13.85 4.29
CA THR A 58 -4.15 13.90 3.05
C THR A 58 -4.70 14.83 1.96
N HIS A 59 -6.01 15.11 2.02
CA HIS A 59 -6.82 15.69 0.95
C HIS A 59 -6.83 14.90 -0.37
N ILE A 60 -6.38 13.64 -0.36
CA ILE A 60 -6.52 12.74 -1.51
C ILE A 60 -7.98 12.30 -1.60
N ASP A 61 -8.57 12.40 -2.78
CA ASP A 61 -9.98 12.00 -2.98
C ASP A 61 -10.23 10.55 -2.50
N PRO A 62 -11.34 10.29 -1.78
CA PRO A 62 -11.65 8.97 -1.24
C PRO A 62 -11.66 7.86 -2.29
N TRP A 63 -12.00 8.16 -3.55
CA TRP A 63 -11.96 7.19 -4.64
C TRP A 63 -10.56 6.63 -4.85
N PHE A 64 -9.52 7.48 -4.84
CA PHE A 64 -8.13 7.01 -4.97
C PHE A 64 -7.71 6.20 -3.76
N LEU A 65 -8.08 6.63 -2.54
CA LEU A 65 -7.75 5.93 -1.31
C LEU A 65 -8.36 4.52 -1.28
N GLN A 66 -9.61 4.36 -1.76
CA GLN A 66 -10.24 3.04 -1.90
C GLN A 66 -9.53 2.14 -2.91
N ARG A 67 -9.01 2.70 -4.02
CA ARG A 67 -8.20 1.94 -4.98
C ARG A 67 -6.89 1.47 -4.37
N LEU A 68 -6.21 2.33 -3.63
CA LEU A 68 -4.98 1.97 -2.91
C LEU A 68 -5.23 0.91 -1.83
N GLN A 69 -6.34 1.02 -1.09
CA GLN A 69 -6.75 0.00 -0.13
C GLN A 69 -7.03 -1.35 -0.80
N SER A 70 -7.64 -1.35 -1.99
CA SER A 70 -7.88 -2.57 -2.76
C SER A 70 -6.56 -3.23 -3.17
N ILE A 71 -5.58 -2.46 -3.64
CA ILE A 71 -4.23 -2.97 -3.96
C ILE A 71 -3.58 -3.60 -2.71
N GLN A 72 -3.71 -2.96 -1.55
CA GLN A 72 -3.17 -3.50 -0.30
C GLN A 72 -3.85 -4.82 0.10
N GLY A 73 -5.16 -4.95 -0.10
CA GLY A 73 -5.90 -6.19 0.15
C GLY A 73 -5.46 -7.35 -0.75
N GLU A 74 -5.17 -7.07 -2.03
CA GLU A 74 -4.61 -8.08 -2.94
C GLU A 74 -3.19 -8.50 -2.50
N ALA A 75 -2.38 -7.56 -1.98
CA ALA A 75 -1.07 -7.87 -1.42
C ALA A 75 -1.17 -8.76 -0.16
N GLU A 76 -2.10 -8.46 0.75
CA GLU A 76 -2.40 -9.31 1.92
C GLU A 76 -2.82 -10.72 1.49
N THR A 77 -3.70 -10.83 0.48
CA THR A 77 -4.14 -12.12 -0.07
C THR A 77 -2.97 -12.91 -0.63
N MET A 78 -2.05 -12.26 -1.33
CA MET A 78 -0.84 -12.89 -1.85
C MET A 78 0.09 -13.40 -0.73
N MET A 79 0.25 -12.63 0.36
CA MET A 79 1.09 -13.02 1.51
C MET A 79 0.55 -14.23 2.27
N GLN A 80 -0.76 -14.51 2.20
CA GLN A 80 -1.40 -15.65 2.86
C GLN A 80 -1.22 -16.98 2.10
N ILE A 81 -0.62 -16.97 0.91
CA ILE A 81 -0.45 -18.18 0.08
C ILE A 81 0.75 -19.00 0.59
N GLU A 82 0.48 -19.97 1.47
CA GLU A 82 1.52 -20.81 2.09
C GLU A 82 2.22 -21.76 1.11
N SER A 83 1.53 -22.16 0.04
CA SER A 83 2.06 -23.09 -0.97
C SER A 83 3.02 -22.42 -1.98
N GLY A 84 3.38 -21.15 -1.76
CA GLY A 84 4.17 -20.35 -2.67
C GLY A 84 3.56 -20.31 -4.08
N VAL A 85 4.41 -20.36 -5.11
CA VAL A 85 3.97 -20.32 -6.52
C VAL A 85 2.96 -21.42 -6.86
N ASN A 86 3.07 -22.61 -6.24
CA ASN A 86 2.14 -23.71 -6.49
C ASN A 86 0.72 -23.45 -5.96
N GLY A 87 0.56 -22.49 -5.05
CA GLY A 87 -0.74 -22.05 -4.53
C GLY A 87 -1.42 -20.97 -5.38
N VAL A 88 -0.73 -20.40 -6.38
CA VAL A 88 -1.26 -19.30 -7.20
C VAL A 88 -1.91 -19.87 -8.45
N SER A 89 -3.25 -19.85 -8.50
CA SER A 89 -3.97 -20.22 -9.71
C SER A 89 -3.80 -19.17 -10.82
N ALA A 90 -4.00 -19.57 -12.09
CA ALA A 90 -3.97 -18.63 -13.22
C ALA A 90 -5.00 -17.48 -13.08
N GLY A 91 -6.14 -17.75 -12.44
CA GLY A 91 -7.14 -16.73 -12.12
C GLY A 91 -6.63 -15.70 -11.13
N MET A 92 -6.01 -16.15 -10.03
CA MET A 92 -5.40 -15.26 -9.03
C MET A 92 -4.26 -14.45 -9.64
N MET A 93 -3.39 -15.09 -10.43
CA MET A 93 -2.33 -14.40 -11.14
C MET A 93 -2.89 -13.28 -12.02
N ARG A 94 -3.96 -13.56 -12.79
CA ARG A 94 -4.61 -12.55 -13.63
C ARG A 94 -5.11 -11.35 -12.81
N VAL A 95 -5.71 -11.59 -11.64
CA VAL A 95 -6.17 -10.52 -10.73
C VAL A 95 -4.97 -9.67 -10.29
N PHE A 96 -3.89 -10.28 -9.83
CA PHE A 96 -2.69 -9.57 -9.40
C PHE A 96 -2.05 -8.75 -10.54
N LYS A 97 -1.96 -9.31 -11.76
CA LYS A 97 -1.42 -8.55 -12.91
C LYS A 97 -2.32 -7.37 -13.28
N GLN A 98 -3.64 -7.53 -13.24
CA GLN A 98 -4.59 -6.44 -13.51
C GLN A 98 -4.54 -5.34 -12.44
N ALA A 99 -4.25 -5.70 -11.18
CA ALA A 99 -4.00 -4.76 -10.09
C ALA A 99 -2.62 -4.08 -10.18
N GLY A 100 -1.75 -4.51 -11.09
CA GLY A 100 -0.46 -3.87 -11.37
C GLY A 100 0.74 -4.42 -10.59
N PHE A 101 0.64 -5.63 -10.04
CA PHE A 101 1.76 -6.30 -9.37
C PHE A 101 2.85 -6.73 -10.38
N SER A 102 4.12 -6.52 -10.00
CA SER A 102 5.29 -7.05 -10.74
C SER A 102 5.43 -8.56 -10.56
N GLU A 103 6.28 -9.19 -11.37
CA GLU A 103 6.67 -10.60 -11.19
C GLU A 103 7.50 -10.79 -9.92
#